data_AF-A0A564SAS6-F1
#
_entry.id   AF-A0A564SAS6-F1
#
_cell.length_a   1.000
_cell.length_b   1.000
_cell.length_c   1.000
_cell.angle_alpha   90.00
_cell.angle_beta   90.00
_cell.angle_gamma   90.00
#
_symmetry.space_group_name_H-M   'P 1'
#
loop_
_entity.id
_entity.type
_entity.pdbx_description
1 polymer ?
#
loop_
_entity_poly.entity_id
_entity_poly.type
_entity_poly.pdbx_seq_one_letter_code
_entity_poly.pdbx_strand_id
1 'polypeptide(L)'
;MARYCAKCGAEVTEGSKFCKSCGAPVGDTQQGTTNQKVQAKTVSTNRKSGKKAPMVIGIIAVIVVVLAGVGIKNAATSVPDYEKPLKYEIDGINKNNTKTYKKAFLDGDAPTGDEYLKGYLKEIKKISYEVESVDNISVMGLLDTIAVRGIQSKDIQDAKTLEVSLKAKTEDGEHTTTIEFDVIKVDDQWYALDDILY
;
A
#
# COMPACT_ATOMS: atom_id res chain seq x y z
N MET A 1 -9.32 -33.39 -13.77
CA MET A 1 -8.18 -32.66 -14.37
C MET A 1 -7.74 -31.65 -13.33
N ALA A 2 -6.45 -31.47 -13.06
CA ALA A 2 -6.03 -30.50 -12.04
C ALA A 2 -6.47 -29.10 -12.47
N ARG A 3 -7.24 -28.42 -11.60
CA ARG A 3 -7.66 -27.03 -11.79
C ARG A 3 -6.75 -26.15 -10.97
N TYR A 4 -6.34 -25.01 -11.50
CA TYR A 4 -5.46 -24.08 -10.79
C TYR A 4 -6.19 -22.76 -10.56
N CYS A 5 -5.90 -22.13 -9.43
CA CYS A 5 -6.48 -20.85 -9.06
C CYS A 5 -5.95 -19.76 -10.01
N ALA A 6 -6.85 -19.05 -10.68
CA ALA A 6 -6.48 -17.94 -11.57
C ALA A 6 -5.80 -16.76 -10.84
N LYS A 7 -5.91 -16.70 -9.51
CA LYS A 7 -5.39 -15.61 -8.67
C LYS A 7 -3.98 -15.87 -8.15
N CYS A 8 -3.63 -17.12 -7.85
CA CYS A 8 -2.34 -17.46 -7.22
C CYS A 8 -1.65 -18.71 -7.78
N GLY A 9 -2.25 -19.39 -8.76
CA GLY A 9 -1.68 -20.58 -9.39
C GLY A 9 -1.74 -21.86 -8.56
N ALA A 10 -2.24 -21.81 -7.32
CA ALA A 10 -2.36 -23.01 -6.48
C ALA A 10 -3.38 -24.02 -7.04
N GLU A 11 -3.11 -25.31 -6.87
CA GLU A 11 -4.04 -26.36 -7.29
C GLU A 11 -5.32 -26.34 -6.45
N VAL A 12 -6.46 -26.44 -7.12
CA VAL A 12 -7.80 -26.34 -6.58
C VAL A 12 -8.48 -27.69 -6.69
N THR A 13 -8.91 -28.23 -5.55
CA THR A 13 -9.69 -29.45 -5.50
C THR A 13 -11.08 -29.23 -6.12
N GLU A 14 -11.47 -30.11 -7.04
CA GLU A 14 -12.80 -30.10 -7.68
C GLU A 14 -13.92 -30.04 -6.61
N GLY A 15 -14.89 -29.13 -6.79
CA GLY A 15 -16.00 -28.90 -5.83
C GLY A 15 -15.75 -27.84 -4.75
N SER A 16 -14.54 -27.30 -4.64
CA SER A 16 -14.25 -26.19 -3.73
C SER A 16 -14.88 -24.89 -4.23
N LYS A 17 -15.60 -24.15 -3.38
CA LYS A 17 -16.13 -22.81 -3.73
C LYS A 17 -15.07 -21.72 -3.67
N PHE A 18 -14.00 -21.96 -2.90
CA PHE A 18 -12.90 -21.01 -2.64
C PHE A 18 -11.54 -21.74 -2.65
N CYS A 19 -10.50 -21.02 -3.07
CA CYS A 19 -9.11 -21.49 -3.02
C CYS A 19 -8.63 -21.54 -1.57
N LYS A 20 -8.07 -22.67 -1.15
CA LYS A 20 -7.56 -22.84 0.22
C LYS A 20 -6.25 -22.08 0.48
N SER A 21 -5.51 -21.73 -0.58
CA SER A 21 -4.21 -21.04 -0.45
C SER A 21 -4.35 -19.52 -0.36
N CYS A 22 -5.32 -18.92 -1.05
CA CYS A 22 -5.47 -17.44 -1.09
C CYS A 22 -6.90 -16.94 -0.80
N GLY A 23 -7.87 -17.83 -0.61
CA GLY A 23 -9.27 -17.47 -0.31
C GLY A 23 -10.12 -17.03 -1.51
N ALA A 24 -9.55 -16.92 -2.72
CA ALA A 24 -10.29 -16.46 -3.91
C ALA A 24 -11.41 -17.46 -4.31
N PRO A 25 -12.59 -17.00 -4.77
CA PRO A 25 -13.65 -17.89 -5.24
C PRO A 25 -13.24 -18.64 -6.50
N VAL A 26 -13.54 -19.94 -6.54
CA VAL A 26 -13.16 -20.86 -7.63
C VAL A 26 -14.38 -21.66 -8.07
N GLY A 27 -15.31 -20.99 -8.73
CA GLY A 27 -16.56 -21.57 -9.22
C GLY A 27 -16.65 -21.56 -10.75
N ASP A 28 -17.08 -22.69 -11.33
CA ASP A 28 -17.32 -22.85 -12.76
C ASP A 28 -18.29 -21.80 -13.30
N THR A 29 -17.81 -21.04 -14.29
CA THR A 29 -18.65 -20.20 -15.12
C THR A 29 -19.41 -21.11 -16.09
N GLN A 30 -20.74 -21.18 -15.98
CA GLN A 30 -21.59 -21.43 -17.14
C GLN A 30 -21.99 -20.06 -17.67
N GLN A 31 -21.40 -19.67 -18.79
CA GLN A 31 -21.86 -18.55 -19.61
C GLN A 31 -23.24 -18.86 -20.18
N GLY A 32 -24.10 -17.85 -20.27
CA GLY A 32 -25.35 -17.94 -21.01
C GLY A 32 -26.09 -16.61 -21.05
N THR A 33 -25.83 -15.81 -22.08
CA THR A 33 -26.74 -14.77 -22.57
C THR A 33 -28.12 -15.37 -22.88
N THR A 34 -29.23 -14.74 -22.47
CA THR A 34 -30.42 -14.42 -23.31
C THR A 34 -31.63 -13.93 -22.49
N ASN A 35 -32.35 -12.97 -23.07
CA ASN A 35 -33.70 -12.51 -22.75
C ASN A 35 -34.66 -13.61 -22.25
N GLN A 36 -35.46 -13.34 -21.21
CA GLN A 36 -36.89 -13.70 -21.24
C GLN A 36 -37.76 -12.89 -20.26
N LYS A 37 -38.73 -12.17 -20.83
CA LYS A 37 -40.01 -11.83 -20.18
C LYS A 37 -40.69 -13.12 -19.70
N VAL A 38 -41.16 -13.19 -18.47
CA VAL A 38 -42.45 -13.86 -18.16
C VAL A 38 -43.19 -13.06 -17.09
N GLN A 39 -44.39 -12.64 -17.45
CA GLN A 39 -45.38 -11.98 -16.60
C GLN A 39 -46.18 -12.99 -15.78
N ALA A 40 -46.79 -12.44 -14.72
CA ALA A 40 -48.09 -12.75 -14.12
C ALA A 40 -48.10 -13.83 -13.04
N LYS A 41 -48.87 -13.73 -11.95
CA LYS A 41 -49.71 -12.70 -11.27
C LYS A 41 -50.22 -13.45 -10.02
N THR A 42 -50.21 -12.90 -8.80
CA THR A 42 -51.44 -12.51 -8.04
C THR A 42 -51.03 -11.83 -6.71
N VAL A 43 -51.34 -10.53 -6.51
CA VAL A 43 -52.51 -9.90 -5.86
C VAL A 43 -52.31 -9.59 -4.36
N SER A 44 -52.69 -8.35 -4.00
CA SER A 44 -52.99 -7.80 -2.65
C SER A 44 -51.78 -7.38 -1.79
N THR A 45 -51.69 -6.20 -1.16
CA THR A 45 -52.66 -5.13 -0.82
C THR A 45 -51.94 -3.78 -0.63
N ASN A 46 -52.61 -2.71 -1.06
CA ASN A 46 -52.76 -1.39 -0.42
C ASN A 46 -51.71 -0.93 0.62
N ARG A 47 -51.04 0.21 0.37
CA ARG A 47 -51.14 1.44 1.19
C ARG A 47 -50.20 2.56 0.72
N LYS A 48 -50.85 3.66 0.33
CA LYS A 48 -50.62 5.05 0.76
C LYS A 48 -49.19 5.49 1.14
N SER A 49 -48.84 6.62 0.53
CA SER A 49 -48.17 7.79 1.12
C SER A 49 -46.75 8.02 0.61
N GLY A 50 -46.58 9.21 0.04
CA GLY A 50 -45.36 9.64 -0.61
C GLY A 50 -44.15 9.72 0.31
N LYS A 51 -43.00 9.73 -0.34
CA LYS A 51 -41.74 10.34 0.12
C LYS A 51 -40.86 10.49 -1.11
N LYS A 52 -40.51 11.73 -1.45
CA LYS A 52 -39.30 12.01 -2.22
C LYS A 52 -38.19 12.23 -1.20
N ALA A 53 -37.20 11.36 -1.21
CA ALA A 53 -35.88 11.63 -0.64
C ALA A 53 -34.87 10.93 -1.55
N PRO A 54 -33.88 11.65 -2.11
CA PRO A 54 -32.84 11.01 -2.89
C PRO A 54 -31.89 10.23 -1.99
N MET A 55 -31.74 8.97 -2.40
CA MET A 55 -30.66 8.04 -2.12
C MET A 55 -29.28 8.66 -2.48
N VAL A 56 -28.24 8.11 -1.85
CA VAL A 56 -26.79 8.27 -2.15
C VAL A 56 -26.03 9.33 -1.32
N ILE A 57 -25.56 8.90 -0.14
CA ILE A 57 -24.19 9.13 0.32
C ILE A 57 -23.71 7.72 0.73
N GLY A 58 -23.17 6.90 -0.17
CA GLY A 58 -22.05 7.23 -1.03
C GLY A 58 -20.79 7.15 -0.16
N ILE A 59 -20.07 6.03 -0.28
CA ILE A 59 -18.86 5.62 0.45
C ILE A 59 -17.87 6.79 0.67
N ILE A 60 -18.11 7.60 1.71
CA ILE A 60 -17.19 8.64 2.19
C ILE A 60 -16.98 8.50 3.73
N ALA A 61 -17.84 7.75 4.42
CA ALA A 61 -17.75 7.53 5.86
C ALA A 61 -16.78 6.41 6.30
N VAL A 62 -16.27 5.57 5.39
CA VAL A 62 -15.32 4.49 5.78
C VAL A 62 -13.88 5.00 5.86
N ILE A 63 -13.52 6.03 5.08
CA ILE A 63 -12.19 6.66 5.16
C ILE A 63 -12.06 7.52 6.43
N VAL A 64 -13.17 8.04 6.97
CA VAL A 64 -13.16 8.85 8.21
C VAL A 64 -13.17 8.01 9.49
N VAL A 65 -13.58 6.74 9.44
CA VAL A 65 -13.55 5.86 10.64
C VAL A 65 -12.13 5.37 10.96
N VAL A 66 -11.21 5.36 9.99
CA VAL A 66 -9.77 5.18 10.28
C VAL A 66 -9.22 6.40 11.05
N LEU A 67 -9.77 7.60 10.81
CA LEU A 67 -9.34 8.82 11.50
C LEU A 67 -9.89 9.00 12.93
N ALA A 68 -10.77 8.12 13.42
CA ALA A 68 -11.35 8.25 14.76
C ALA A 68 -11.31 6.96 15.62
N GLY A 69 -10.87 5.83 15.06
CA GLY A 69 -10.97 4.51 15.69
C GLY A 69 -9.66 3.88 16.20
N VAL A 70 -8.49 4.43 15.87
CA VAL A 70 -7.25 4.09 16.57
C VAL A 70 -6.90 5.28 17.45
N GLY A 71 -7.24 5.12 18.73
CA GLY A 71 -7.12 6.16 19.73
C GLY A 71 -5.76 6.85 19.72
N ILE A 72 -5.82 8.13 20.05
CA ILE A 72 -4.73 8.96 20.54
C ILE A 72 -3.85 8.10 21.47
N LYS A 73 -2.76 7.56 20.95
CA LYS A 73 -1.67 7.05 21.78
C LYS A 73 -0.85 8.28 22.16
N ASN A 74 -1.31 9.02 23.16
CA ASN A 74 -0.44 9.86 24.00
C ASN A 74 0.39 8.97 24.94
N ALA A 75 1.00 7.93 24.38
CA ALA A 75 2.18 7.27 24.89
C ALA A 75 3.25 7.59 23.84
N ALA A 76 4.49 7.86 24.23
CA ALA A 76 5.59 8.00 23.28
C ALA A 76 5.78 6.67 22.52
N THR A 77 4.95 6.39 21.53
CA THR A 77 5.08 5.23 20.65
C THR A 77 6.25 5.56 19.75
N SER A 78 7.43 5.10 20.18
CA SER A 78 8.63 5.12 19.35
C SER A 78 8.30 4.52 18.00
N VAL A 79 8.49 5.31 16.94
CA VAL A 79 8.46 4.81 15.55
C VAL A 79 9.37 3.58 15.49
N PRO A 80 8.89 2.44 14.98
CA PRO A 80 9.70 1.23 14.84
C PRO A 80 11.01 1.52 14.10
N ASP A 81 12.09 0.84 14.45
CA ASP A 81 13.40 1.14 13.88
C ASP A 81 13.45 0.96 12.35
N TYR A 82 12.68 0.02 11.81
CA TYR A 82 12.56 -0.22 10.37
C TYR A 82 11.84 0.89 9.62
N GLU A 83 11.05 1.75 10.29
CA GLU A 83 10.40 2.91 9.67
C GLU A 83 11.30 4.15 9.65
N LYS A 84 12.44 4.14 10.36
CA LYS A 84 13.35 5.28 10.41
C LYS A 84 13.82 5.76 9.03
N PRO A 85 14.17 4.88 8.05
CA PRO A 85 14.53 5.31 6.70
C PRO A 85 13.43 6.12 6.02
N LEU A 86 12.20 5.60 6.00
CA LEU A 86 11.02 6.32 5.48
C LEU A 86 10.86 7.68 6.16
N LYS A 87 10.99 7.72 7.50
CA LYS A 87 10.92 8.96 8.26
C LYS A 87 12.00 9.96 7.85
N TYR A 88 13.23 9.51 7.57
CA TYR A 88 14.30 10.38 7.11
C TYR A 88 14.01 11.02 5.75
N GLU A 89 13.46 10.26 4.80
CA GLU A 89 13.05 10.79 3.50
C GLU A 89 11.92 11.81 3.64
N ILE A 90 10.86 11.47 4.39
CA ILE A 90 9.72 12.35 4.67
C ILE A 90 10.15 13.64 5.38
N ASP A 91 10.98 13.53 6.42
CA ASP A 91 11.53 14.69 7.12
C ASP A 91 12.44 15.52 6.19
N GLY A 92 13.21 14.86 5.34
CA GLY A 92 14.08 15.47 4.34
C GLY A 92 13.27 16.34 3.37
N ILE A 93 12.16 15.83 2.85
CA ILE A 93 11.23 16.57 1.98
C ILE A 93 10.64 17.75 2.74
N ASN A 94 9.97 17.50 3.86
CA ASN A 94 9.25 18.54 4.61
C ASN A 94 10.16 19.66 5.12
N LYS A 95 11.44 19.38 5.39
CA LYS A 95 12.43 20.35 5.86
C LYS A 95 13.32 20.88 4.73
N ASN A 96 13.08 20.46 3.49
CA ASN A 96 13.93 20.75 2.33
C ASN A 96 15.43 20.52 2.62
N ASN A 97 15.74 19.34 3.18
CA ASN A 97 17.04 19.00 3.74
C ASN A 97 17.56 17.68 3.17
N THR A 98 18.41 17.77 2.14
CA THR A 98 19.02 16.60 1.48
C THR A 98 19.84 15.74 2.42
N LYS A 99 20.53 16.34 3.39
CA LYS A 99 21.34 15.59 4.37
C LYS A 99 20.47 14.71 5.27
N THR A 100 19.27 15.17 5.62
CA THR A 100 18.32 14.38 6.41
C THR A 100 17.73 13.28 5.55
N TYR A 101 17.33 13.60 4.32
CA TYR A 101 16.84 12.64 3.33
C TYR A 101 17.82 11.46 3.16
N LYS A 102 19.09 11.79 2.91
CA LYS A 102 20.15 10.82 2.66
C LYS A 102 20.46 9.86 3.82
N LYS A 103 20.06 10.18 5.05
CA LYS A 103 20.22 9.26 6.19
C LYS A 103 19.41 7.98 6.04
N ALA A 104 18.44 7.96 5.14
CA ALA A 104 17.70 6.75 4.82
C ALA A 104 18.57 5.68 4.15
N PHE A 105 19.64 6.06 3.45
CA PHE A 105 20.40 5.14 2.61
C PHE A 105 21.73 4.75 3.25
N LEU A 106 22.16 3.52 2.94
CA LEU A 106 23.49 3.04 3.32
C LEU A 106 24.56 3.99 2.75
N ASP A 107 25.55 4.34 3.58
CA ASP A 107 26.61 5.32 3.27
C ASP A 107 26.14 6.74 2.89
N GLY A 108 24.84 7.03 3.00
CA GLY A 108 24.26 8.30 2.56
C GLY A 108 24.14 8.46 1.04
N ASP A 109 24.27 7.36 0.30
CA ASP A 109 24.19 7.33 -1.16
C ASP A 109 22.75 7.11 -1.63
N ALA A 110 22.02 8.23 -1.78
CA ALA A 110 20.66 8.19 -2.30
C ALA A 110 20.67 7.85 -3.80
N PRO A 111 19.69 7.08 -4.32
CA PRO A 111 19.58 6.79 -5.74
C PRO A 111 19.50 8.08 -6.58
N THR A 112 18.74 9.06 -6.08
CA THR A 112 18.65 10.38 -6.68
C THR A 112 19.83 11.27 -6.26
N GLY A 113 20.65 11.66 -7.23
CA GLY A 113 21.80 12.56 -7.03
C GLY A 113 21.40 13.96 -6.51
N ASP A 114 22.33 14.63 -5.82
CA ASP A 114 22.08 15.86 -5.04
C ASP A 114 21.45 17.01 -5.83
N GLU A 115 21.82 17.14 -7.10
CA GLU A 115 21.33 18.19 -7.98
C GLU A 115 19.82 18.03 -8.24
N TYR A 116 19.39 16.82 -8.57
CA TYR A 116 17.99 16.48 -8.81
C TYR A 116 17.18 16.45 -7.51
N LEU A 117 17.77 15.89 -6.44
CA LEU A 117 17.10 15.78 -5.15
C LEU A 117 16.65 17.15 -4.63
N LYS A 118 17.50 18.18 -4.72
CA LYS A 118 17.12 19.54 -4.31
C LYS A 118 15.96 20.14 -5.12
N GLY A 119 15.80 19.71 -6.37
CA GLY A 119 14.65 20.09 -7.21
C GLY A 119 13.37 19.50 -6.64
N TYR A 120 13.31 18.17 -6.53
CA TYR A 120 12.16 17.45 -6.02
C TYR A 120 11.72 17.89 -4.62
N LEU A 121 12.68 18.08 -3.70
CA LEU A 121 12.38 18.53 -2.33
C LEU A 121 11.69 19.91 -2.29
N LYS A 122 11.91 20.79 -3.29
CA LYS A 122 11.29 22.11 -3.36
C LYS A 122 9.89 22.09 -3.95
N GLU A 123 9.60 21.14 -4.84
CA GLU A 123 8.30 21.01 -5.51
C GLU A 123 7.22 20.51 -4.54
N ILE A 124 7.61 19.71 -3.55
CA ILE A 124 6.72 19.15 -2.54
C ILE A 124 6.66 20.09 -1.33
N LYS A 125 5.53 20.80 -1.18
CA LYS A 125 5.28 21.76 -0.08
C LYS A 125 5.14 21.06 1.27
N LYS A 126 4.53 19.87 1.27
CA LYS A 126 4.35 19.05 2.46
C LYS A 126 4.05 17.61 2.05
N ILE A 127 4.57 16.65 2.81
CA ILE A 127 4.25 15.23 2.65
C ILE A 127 3.96 14.61 4.02
N SER A 128 3.01 13.68 4.06
CA SER A 128 2.74 12.81 5.20
C SER A 128 2.59 11.38 4.73
N TYR A 129 2.76 10.43 5.64
CA TYR A 129 2.64 9.00 5.33
C TYR A 129 1.77 8.27 6.36
N GLU A 130 1.22 7.13 5.94
CA GLU A 130 0.62 6.11 6.79
C GLU A 130 1.12 4.74 6.31
N VAL A 131 1.64 3.92 7.22
CA VAL A 131 2.05 2.54 6.91
C VAL A 131 0.81 1.65 7.01
N GLU A 132 0.38 1.12 5.87
CA GLU A 132 -0.83 0.31 5.74
C GLU A 132 -0.55 -1.15 6.13
N SER A 133 0.60 -1.68 5.71
CA SER A 133 1.04 -3.04 6.03
C SER A 133 2.56 -3.16 6.11
N VAL A 134 3.05 -4.20 6.79
CA VAL A 134 4.48 -4.51 6.91
C VAL A 134 4.68 -6.01 6.75
N ASP A 135 5.39 -6.39 5.70
CA ASP A 135 5.69 -7.78 5.40
C ASP A 135 7.17 -8.07 5.59
N ASN A 136 7.48 -9.22 6.18
CA ASN A 136 8.86 -9.72 6.22
C ASN A 136 9.19 -10.39 4.90
N ILE A 137 10.34 -10.05 4.31
CA ILE A 137 10.75 -10.60 3.03
C ILE A 137 12.11 -11.29 3.16
N SER A 138 12.33 -12.29 2.31
CA SER A 138 13.63 -12.95 2.24
C SER A 138 14.60 -12.10 1.42
N VAL A 139 15.88 -12.09 1.81
CA VAL A 139 16.95 -11.43 1.03
C VAL A 139 17.01 -11.94 -0.42
N MET A 140 16.59 -13.20 -0.66
CA MET A 140 16.49 -13.76 -2.01
C MET A 140 15.53 -12.99 -2.92
N GLY A 141 14.44 -12.43 -2.36
CA GLY A 141 13.47 -11.63 -3.11
C GLY A 141 14.00 -10.26 -3.52
N LEU A 142 15.12 -9.81 -2.95
CA LEU A 142 15.73 -8.51 -3.19
C LEU A 142 17.07 -8.58 -3.92
N LEU A 143 17.50 -9.77 -4.37
CA LEU A 143 18.86 -9.99 -4.90
C LEU A 143 19.22 -9.02 -6.02
N ASP A 144 18.28 -8.76 -6.93
CA ASP A 144 18.52 -7.85 -8.06
C ASP A 144 18.73 -6.41 -7.57
N THR A 145 17.87 -5.92 -6.68
CA THR A 145 17.96 -4.57 -6.11
C THR A 145 19.26 -4.37 -5.31
N ILE A 146 19.60 -5.31 -4.42
CA ILE A 146 20.80 -5.19 -3.58
C ILE A 146 22.08 -5.34 -4.41
N ALA A 147 22.07 -6.15 -5.48
CA ALA A 147 23.22 -6.33 -6.37
C ALA A 147 23.53 -5.04 -7.15
N VAL A 148 22.50 -4.36 -7.66
CA VAL A 148 22.65 -3.04 -8.31
C VAL A 148 23.27 -2.02 -7.35
N ARG A 149 22.99 -2.14 -6.05
CA ARG A 149 23.51 -1.25 -5.00
C ARG A 149 24.85 -1.69 -4.42
N GLY A 150 25.45 -2.78 -4.92
CA GLY A 150 26.72 -3.30 -4.42
C GLY A 150 26.66 -3.87 -2.99
N ILE A 151 25.45 -4.10 -2.46
CA ILE A 151 25.24 -4.62 -1.11
C ILE A 151 25.33 -6.14 -1.17
N GLN A 152 26.20 -6.72 -0.35
CA GLN A 152 26.35 -8.17 -0.29
C GLN A 152 25.21 -8.77 0.54
N SER A 153 24.51 -9.76 -0.02
CA SER A 153 23.38 -10.43 0.65
C SER A 153 23.73 -10.99 2.04
N LYS A 154 24.98 -11.43 2.24
CA LYS A 154 25.47 -11.94 3.53
C LYS A 154 25.52 -10.91 4.65
N ASP A 155 25.51 -9.62 4.32
CA ASP A 155 25.61 -8.51 5.29
C ASP A 155 24.22 -8.01 5.73
N ILE A 156 23.15 -8.52 5.09
CA ILE A 156 21.77 -8.18 5.40
C ILE A 156 21.25 -9.11 6.51
N GLN A 157 20.85 -8.51 7.62
CA GLN A 157 20.38 -9.21 8.82
C GLN A 157 18.86 -9.44 8.82
N ASP A 158 18.09 -8.53 8.22
CA ASP A 158 16.63 -8.55 8.13
C ASP A 158 16.20 -7.68 6.94
N ALA A 159 15.00 -7.92 6.41
CA ALA A 159 14.42 -7.15 5.32
C ALA A 159 12.89 -7.12 5.42
N LYS A 160 12.30 -5.96 5.10
CA LYS A 160 10.85 -5.75 5.14
C LYS A 160 10.39 -4.93 3.94
N THR A 161 9.17 -5.18 3.51
CA THR A 161 8.42 -4.33 2.59
C THR A 161 7.33 -3.63 3.39
N LEU A 162 7.28 -2.30 3.28
CA LEU A 162 6.22 -1.49 3.85
C LEU A 162 5.28 -1.05 2.73
N GLU A 163 3.98 -1.30 2.87
CA GLU A 163 2.99 -0.66 2.01
C GLU A 163 2.64 0.70 2.62
N VAL A 164 2.95 1.78 1.91
CA VAL A 164 2.92 3.14 2.45
C VAL A 164 1.98 4.01 1.63
N SER A 165 0.95 4.55 2.30
CA SER A 165 0.11 5.62 1.77
C SER A 165 0.83 6.96 1.93
N LEU A 166 1.19 7.59 0.81
CA LEU A 166 1.79 8.92 0.78
C LEU A 166 0.74 9.96 0.41
N LYS A 167 0.70 11.05 1.17
CA LYS A 167 -0.10 12.23 0.85
C LYS A 167 0.80 13.44 0.70
N ALA A 168 1.00 13.89 -0.55
CA ALA A 168 1.84 15.01 -0.91
C ALA A 168 1.01 16.23 -1.32
N LYS A 169 1.47 17.42 -0.95
CA LYS A 169 0.91 18.71 -1.37
C LYS A 169 1.94 19.43 -2.24
N THR A 170 1.59 19.72 -3.48
CA THR A 170 2.41 20.42 -4.48
C THR A 170 1.79 21.77 -4.83
N GLU A 171 2.28 22.42 -5.87
CA GLU A 171 1.63 23.60 -6.46
C GLU A 171 0.29 23.26 -7.10
N ASP A 172 0.20 22.08 -7.73
CA ASP A 172 -0.95 21.65 -8.53
C ASP A 172 -2.09 21.06 -7.70
N GLY A 173 -1.82 20.68 -6.44
CA GLY A 173 -2.86 20.21 -5.53
C GLY A 173 -2.36 19.25 -4.45
N GLU A 174 -3.29 18.50 -3.89
CA GLU A 174 -2.99 17.36 -3.02
C GLU A 174 -3.09 16.07 -3.81
N HIS A 175 -2.08 15.22 -3.70
CA HIS A 175 -1.97 13.94 -4.36
C HIS A 175 -1.80 12.84 -3.31
N THR A 176 -2.43 11.69 -3.56
CA THR A 176 -2.27 10.49 -2.73
C THR A 176 -1.87 9.33 -3.61
N THR A 177 -0.87 8.57 -3.18
CA THR A 177 -0.40 7.36 -3.84
C THR A 177 0.01 6.33 -2.79
N THR A 178 -0.07 5.05 -3.13
CA THR A 178 0.44 3.96 -2.30
C THR A 178 1.68 3.39 -2.98
N ILE A 179 2.75 3.17 -2.21
CA ILE A 179 4.01 2.60 -2.69
C ILE A 179 4.40 1.39 -1.85
N GLU A 180 5.17 0.48 -2.44
CA GLU A 180 5.97 -0.50 -1.71
C GLU A 180 7.32 0.12 -1.38
N PHE A 181 7.73 0.07 -0.13
CA PHE A 181 8.96 0.68 0.37
C PHE A 181 9.80 -0.36 1.09
N ASP A 182 10.87 -0.79 0.44
CA ASP A 182 11.74 -1.84 0.95
C ASP A 182 12.84 -1.28 1.85
N VAL A 183 12.99 -1.91 3.02
CA VAL A 183 14.03 -1.60 3.98
C VAL A 183 14.83 -2.84 4.34
N ILE A 184 16.14 -2.66 4.49
CA ILE A 184 17.07 -3.71 4.89
C ILE A 184 17.79 -3.31 6.17
N LYS A 185 18.16 -4.31 6.97
CA LYS A 185 18.95 -4.13 8.18
C LYS A 185 20.40 -4.56 7.94
N VAL A 186 21.33 -3.64 8.09
CA VAL A 186 22.79 -3.86 7.97
C VAL A 186 23.46 -3.22 9.19
N ASP A 187 24.41 -3.92 9.82
CA ASP A 187 25.12 -3.47 11.03
C ASP A 187 24.20 -2.89 12.13
N ASP A 188 23.10 -3.60 12.42
CA ASP A 188 22.08 -3.21 13.40
C ASP A 188 21.29 -1.93 13.08
N GLN A 189 21.45 -1.37 11.88
CA GLN A 189 20.75 -0.18 11.41
C GLN A 189 19.88 -0.49 10.18
N TRP A 190 18.74 0.19 10.08
CA TRP A 190 17.82 0.05 8.95
C TRP A 190 18.09 1.12 7.90
N TYR A 191 18.02 0.70 6.64
CA TYR A 191 18.23 1.54 5.46
C TYR A 191 17.16 1.26 4.40
N ALA A 192 16.81 2.28 3.63
CA ALA A 192 15.96 2.18 2.46
C ALA A 192 16.74 1.62 1.28
N LEU A 193 16.10 0.76 0.49
CA LEU A 193 16.63 0.37 -0.81
C LEU A 193 16.30 1.39 -1.88
N ASP A 194 15.12 1.97 -1.89
CA ASP A 194 14.68 2.90 -2.94
C ASP A 194 14.20 4.22 -2.35
N ASP A 195 14.13 5.26 -3.18
CA ASP A 195 13.64 6.57 -2.77
C ASP A 195 12.14 6.72 -3.04
N ILE A 196 11.43 7.40 -2.14
CA ILE A 196 9.97 7.64 -2.28
C ILE A 196 9.60 8.64 -3.38
N LEU A 197 10.59 9.12 -4.13
CA LEU A 197 10.43 10.11 -5.20
C LEU A 197 10.40 9.46 -6.59
N TYR A 198 10.58 8.15 -6.70
CA TYR A 198 10.59 7.38 -7.95
C TYR A 198 9.29 6.59 -8.18
#